data_AF-A0A0M9GBX9-F1
#
_entry.id   AF-A0A0M9GBX9-F1
#
_cell.length_a   1.000
_cell.length_b   1.000
_cell.length_c   1.000
_cell.angle_alpha   90.00
_cell.angle_beta   90.00
_cell.angle_gamma   90.00
#
_symmetry.space_group_name_H-M   'P 1'
#
loop_
_entity.id
_entity.type
_entity.pdbx_description
1 polymer ?
#
loop_
_entity_poly.entity_id
_entity_poly.type
_entity_poly.pdbx_seq_one_letter_code
_entity_poly.pdbx_strand_id
1 'polypeptide(L)' 'MSPHILIDEALEGFSDPSSKTDCDITVQRLITKLFTDGAITADEFNHYCKRLMIAQWRKEAA' A
#
# COMPACT_ATOMS: atom_id res chain seq x y z
N MET A 1 5.57 14.89 -6.54
CA MET A 1 5.51 14.30 -5.20
C MET A 1 6.41 13.07 -5.16
N SER A 2 7.03 12.78 -4.01
CA SER A 2 7.88 11.60 -3.85
C SER A 2 7.05 10.30 -3.95
N PRO A 3 7.55 9.23 -4.60
CA PRO A 3 6.88 7.93 -4.64
C PRO A 3 6.50 7.42 -3.25
N HIS A 4 7.37 7.64 -2.27
CA HIS A 4 7.17 7.21 -0.88
C HIS A 4 5.99 7.92 -0.22
N ILE A 5 5.85 9.23 -0.45
CA ILE A 5 4.72 10.02 0.10
C ILE A 5 3.40 9.53 -0.48
N LEU A 6 3.36 9.26 -1.80
CA LEU A 6 2.15 8.73 -2.45
C LEU A 6 1.74 7.36 -1.90
N ILE A 7 2.71 6.50 -1.60
CA ILE A 7 2.44 5.18 -1.01
C ILE A 7 2.00 5.32 0.44
N ASP A 8 2.62 6.20 1.22
CA ASP A 8 2.28 6.42 2.63
C ASP A 8 0.88 7.01 2.80
N GLU A 9 0.50 8.02 1.99
CA GLU A 9 -0.86 8.57 1.99
C GLU A 9 -1.91 7.51 1.62
N ALA A 10 -1.59 6.67 0.63
CA ALA A 10 -2.46 5.58 0.21
C ALA A 10 -2.62 4.50 1.29
N LEU A 11 -1.56 4.22 2.07
CA LEU A 11 -1.58 3.29 3.21
C LEU A 11 -2.23 3.90 4.46
N GLU A 12 -2.15 5.21 4.68
CA GLU A 12 -2.86 5.89 5.78
C GLU A 12 -4.37 5.90 5.54
N GLY A 13 -4.81 6.20 4.33
CA GLY A 13 -6.23 6.10 3.93
C GLY A 13 -6.79 4.68 4.06
N PHE A 14 -5.91 3.68 4.14
CA PHE A 14 -6.26 2.28 4.34
C PHE A 14 -6.48 1.89 5.81
N SER A 15 -5.91 2.63 6.76
CA SER A 15 -5.98 2.32 8.19
C SER A 15 -7.36 2.57 8.80
N ASP A 16 -8.27 3.18 8.03
CA ASP A 16 -9.66 3.33 8.41
C ASP A 16 -10.41 1.98 8.24
N PRO A 17 -10.97 1.38 9.32
CA PRO A 17 -11.72 0.14 9.24
C PRO A 17 -13.01 0.26 8.39
N SER A 18 -13.47 1.48 8.08
CA SER A 18 -14.58 1.71 7.14
C SER A 18 -14.16 1.70 5.66
N SER A 19 -12.85 1.64 5.37
CA SER A 19 -12.35 1.71 4.00
C SER A 19 -12.61 0.40 3.25
N LYS A 20 -13.36 0.53 2.14
CA LYS A 20 -13.80 -0.57 1.26
C LYS A 20 -12.63 -1.42 0.75
N THR A 21 -12.88 -2.70 0.54
CA THR A 21 -11.95 -3.71 -0.03
C THR A 21 -11.34 -3.31 -1.38
N ASP A 22 -12.00 -2.42 -2.13
CA ASP A 22 -11.49 -1.89 -3.40
C ASP A 22 -10.23 -1.01 -3.23
N CYS A 23 -10.01 -0.45 -2.03
CA CYS A 23 -8.79 0.29 -1.72
C CYS A 23 -7.55 -0.62 -1.77
N ASP A 24 -7.66 -1.88 -1.37
CA ASP A 24 -6.54 -2.85 -1.28
C ASP A 24 -5.88 -3.05 -2.65
N ILE A 25 -6.72 -3.33 -3.64
CA ILE A 25 -6.29 -3.57 -5.02
C ILE A 25 -5.69 -2.29 -5.61
N THR A 26 -6.21 -1.13 -5.22
CA THR A 26 -5.73 0.17 -5.69
C THR A 26 -4.32 0.48 -5.16
N VAL A 27 -4.08 0.29 -3.86
CA VAL A 27 -2.76 0.48 -3.24
C VAL A 27 -1.75 -0.53 -3.78
N GLN A 28 -2.15 -1.79 -3.93
CA GLN A 28 -1.27 -2.81 -4.51
C GLN A 28 -0.85 -2.46 -5.96
N ARG A 29 -1.80 -2.01 -6.79
CA ARG A 29 -1.50 -1.56 -8.16
C ARG A 29 -0.57 -0.36 -8.19
N LEU A 30 -0.72 0.59 -7.25
CA LEU A 30 0.18 1.73 -7.14
C LEU A 30 1.61 1.30 -6.81
N ILE A 31 1.79 0.44 -5.80
CA ILE A 31 3.10 -0.08 -5.39
C ILE A 31 3.76 -0.84 -6.55
N THR A 32 3.00 -1.70 -7.25
CA THR A 32 3.51 -2.43 -8.43
C THR A 32 3.93 -1.48 -9.54
N LYS A 33 3.12 -0.44 -9.84
CA LYS A 33 3.45 0.54 -10.87
C LYS A 33 4.74 1.29 -10.55
N LEU A 34 4.90 1.75 -9.31
CA LEU A 34 6.10 2.48 -8.89
C LEU A 34 7.35 1.60 -8.95
N PHE A 35 7.22 0.31 -8.70
CA PHE A 35 8.32 -0.63 -8.87
C PHE A 35 8.66 -0.87 -10.35
N THR A 36 7.66 -1.10 -11.21
CA THR A 36 7.89 -1.30 -12.65
C THR A 36 8.45 -0.06 -13.34
N ASP A 37 8.10 1.12 -12.83
CA ASP A 37 8.61 2.42 -13.32
C ASP A 37 10.03 2.71 -12.78
N GLY A 38 10.59 1.83 -11.95
CA GLY A 38 11.92 2.00 -11.34
C GLY A 38 11.99 3.12 -10.29
N ALA A 39 10.83 3.59 -9.81
CA ALA A 39 10.73 4.67 -8.84
C ALA A 39 10.96 4.21 -7.39
N ILE A 40 10.86 2.91 -7.13
CA ILE A 40 11.23 2.25 -5.87
C ILE A 40 12.04 0.99 -6.16
N THR A 41 12.90 0.63 -5.21
CA THR A 41 13.70 -0.59 -5.23
C THR A 41 12.88 -1.83 -4.87
N ALA A 42 13.44 -3.02 -5.12
CA ALA A 42 12.83 -4.28 -4.71
C ALA A 42 12.64 -4.39 -3.19
N ASP A 43 13.57 -3.83 -2.40
CA ASP A 43 13.49 -3.83 -0.95
C ASP A 43 12.35 -2.95 -0.44
N GLU A 44 12.18 -1.78 -1.06
CA GLU A 44 11.07 -0.86 -0.78
C GLU A 44 9.73 -1.48 -1.21
N PHE A 45 9.67 -2.11 -2.38
CA PHE A 45 8.50 -2.85 -2.81
C PHE A 45 8.08 -3.91 -1.78
N ASN A 46 9.03 -4.74 -1.34
CA ASN A 46 8.79 -5.77 -0.32
C ASN A 46 8.36 -5.16 1.03
N HIS A 47 8.94 -4.03 1.41
CA HIS A 47 8.55 -3.29 2.62
C HIS A 47 7.08 -2.84 2.55
N TYR A 48 6.67 -2.24 1.44
CA TYR A 48 5.31 -1.73 1.28
C TYR A 48 4.27 -2.86 1.16
N CYS A 49 4.58 -3.95 0.47
CA CYS A 49 3.70 -5.13 0.44
C CYS A 49 3.48 -5.74 1.82
N LYS A 50 4.52 -5.80 2.67
CA LYS A 50 4.37 -6.26 4.07
C LYS A 50 3.47 -5.35 4.88
N ARG A 51 3.61 -4.02 4.74
CA ARG A 51 2.73 -3.06 5.42
C ARG A 51 1.27 -3.22 4.99
N LEU A 52 1.01 -3.38 3.70
CA LEU A 52 -0.34 -3.61 3.18
C LEU A 52 -0.96 -4.89 3.77
N MET A 53 -0.21 -5.99 3.82
CA MET A 53 -0.67 -7.27 4.39
C MET A 53 -1.04 -7.14 5.88
N ILE A 54 -0.22 -6.45 6.68
CA ILE A 54 -0.51 -6.21 8.10
C ILE A 54 -1.78 -5.38 8.26
N ALA A 55 -1.99 -4.39 7.40
CA ALA A 55 -3.18 -3.56 7.43
C ALA A 55 -4.45 -4.35 7.06
N GLN A 56 -4.36 -5.26 6.09
CA GLN A 56 -5.45 -6.18 5.74
C GLN A 56 -5.82 -7.10 6.91
N TRP A 57 -4.82 -7.74 7.54
CA TRP A 57 -5.06 -8.60 8.70
C TRP A 57 -5.74 -7.85 9.85
N ARG A 58 -5.39 -6.59 10.08
CA ARG A 58 -6.05 -5.76 11.12
C ARG A 58 -7.51 -5.47 10.79
N LYS A 59 -7.87 -5.30 9.51
CA LYS A 59 -9.27 -5.12 9.09
C LYS A 59 -10.08 -6.40 9.26
N GLU A 60 -9.51 -7.56 8.91
CA GLU A 60 -10.21 -8.85 9.03
C GLU A 60 -10.44 -9.27 10.49
N ALA A 61 -9.61 -8.80 11.42
CA ALA A 61 -9.72 -9.10 12.84
C ALA A 61 -10.63 -8.14 13.64
N ALA A 62 -11.14 -7.08 13.02
CA ALA A 62 -11.99 -6.03 13.63
C ALA A 62 -13.47 -6.24 13.29
#